data_AF-A0A6G3XLY2-F1
#
_entry.id   AF-A0A6G3XLY2-F1
#
_cell.length_a   1.000
_cell.length_b   1.000
_cell.length_c   1.000
_cell.angle_alpha   90.00
_cell.angle_beta   90.00
_cell.angle_gamma   90.00
#
_symmetry.space_group_name_H-M   'P 1'
#
loop_
_entity.id
_entity.type
_entity.pdbx_description
1 polymer ?
#
loop_
_entity_poly.entity_id
_entity_poly.type
_entity_poly.pdbx_seq_one_letter_code
_entity_poly.pdbx_strand_id
1 'polypeptide(L)'
;SIVLTEFIVAARVNPIFRPVTEQMAADMRQVITQALDVLGVPGPAEEAERIIAILGGLVIDAVTPHGSLGVERLRRTLRTHLRSVLV
;
A
#
# COMPACT_ATOMS: atom_id res chain seq x y z
N SER A 1 3.42 3.59 -11.78
CA SER A 1 3.27 4.09 -10.40
C SER A 1 3.84 5.49 -10.17
N ILE A 2 4.86 5.97 -10.91
CA ILE A 2 5.43 7.32 -10.70
C ILE A 2 4.35 8.41 -10.76
N VAL A 3 3.58 8.48 -11.86
CA VAL A 3 2.48 9.45 -12.03
C VAL A 3 1.44 9.36 -10.92
N LEU A 4 1.13 8.16 -10.45
CA LEU A 4 0.20 7.94 -9.34
C LEU A 4 0.74 8.53 -8.04
N THR A 5 2.02 8.31 -7.72
CA THR A 5 2.66 8.90 -6.55
C THR A 5 2.68 10.43 -6.64
N GLU A 6 3.00 10.98 -7.81
CA GLU A 6 2.96 12.43 -8.06
C GLU A 6 1.57 13.01 -7.85
N PHE A 7 0.52 12.34 -8.34
CA PHE A 7 -0.88 12.71 -8.14
C PHE A 7 -1.28 12.72 -6.66
N ILE A 8 -0.89 11.68 -5.91
CA ILE A 8 -1.13 11.61 -4.46
C ILE A 8 -0.42 12.75 -3.73
N VAL A 9 0.85 13.02 -4.06
CA VAL A 9 1.63 14.11 -3.46
C VAL A 9 1.02 15.48 -3.78
N ALA A 10 0.51 15.67 -5.00
CA ALA A 10 -0.13 16.92 -5.41
C ALA A 10 -1.36 17.27 -4.56
N ALA A 11 -2.11 16.28 -4.06
CA ALA A 11 -3.27 16.51 -3.18
C ALA A 11 -2.92 17.21 -1.84
N ARG A 12 -1.64 17.21 -1.45
CA ARG A 12 -1.15 17.95 -0.28
C ARG A 12 -1.34 19.47 -0.46
N VAL A 13 -1.11 19.97 -1.67
CA VAL A 13 -1.08 21.41 -1.99
C VAL A 13 -2.22 21.86 -2.89
N ASN A 14 -2.82 20.95 -3.65
CA ASN A 14 -3.98 21.24 -4.48
C ASN A 14 -5.23 20.48 -3.98
N PRO A 15 -6.18 21.16 -3.32
CA PRO A 15 -7.35 20.52 -2.73
C PRO A 15 -8.24 19.77 -3.71
N ILE A 16 -8.19 20.08 -5.02
CA ILE A 16 -9.02 19.43 -6.04
C ILE A 16 -8.77 17.92 -6.12
N PHE A 17 -7.56 17.46 -5.77
CA PHE A 17 -7.19 16.05 -5.84
C PHE A 17 -7.56 15.27 -4.57
N ARG A 18 -7.84 15.95 -3.45
CA ARG A 18 -8.07 15.30 -2.14
C ARG A 18 -9.19 14.26 -2.17
N PRO A 19 -10.41 14.57 -2.67
CA PRO A 19 -11.51 13.60 -2.63
C PRO A 19 -11.17 12.30 -3.36
N VAL A 20 -10.49 12.42 -4.52
CA VAL A 20 -10.08 11.25 -5.31
C VAL A 20 -9.01 10.46 -4.57
N THR A 21 -7.99 11.11 -4.02
CA THR A 21 -6.93 10.41 -3.27
C THR A 21 -7.42 9.77 -1.97
N GLU A 22 -8.40 10.38 -1.29
CA GLU A 22 -9.05 9.83 -0.10
C GLU A 22 -9.87 8.59 -0.46
N GLN A 23 -10.64 8.65 -1.55
CA GLN A 23 -11.39 7.50 -2.04
C GLN A 23 -10.46 6.35 -2.44
N MET A 24 -9.34 6.62 -3.12
CA MET A 24 -8.35 5.61 -3.48
C MET A 24 -7.77 4.90 -2.25
N ALA A 25 -7.50 5.65 -1.17
CA ALA A 25 -7.06 5.06 0.08
C ALA A 25 -8.16 4.20 0.75
N ALA A 26 -9.42 4.66 0.70
CA ALA A 26 -10.55 3.91 1.22
C ALA A 26 -10.77 2.60 0.43
N ASP A 27 -10.72 2.65 -0.89
CA ASP A 27 -10.87 1.49 -1.78
C ASP A 27 -9.76 0.46 -1.53
N MET A 28 -8.51 0.91 -1.39
CA MET A 28 -7.39 0.02 -1.08
C MET A 28 -7.57 -0.67 0.28
N ARG A 29 -7.98 0.07 1.32
CA ARG A 29 -8.34 -0.51 2.62
C ARG A 29 -9.42 -1.56 2.48
N GLN A 30 -10.52 -1.22 1.82
CA GLN A 30 -11.65 -2.11 1.64
C GLN A 30 -11.25 -3.41 0.94
N VAL A 31 -10.54 -3.33 -0.19
CA VAL A 31 -10.15 -4.52 -0.97
C VAL A 31 -9.21 -5.43 -0.17
N ILE A 32 -8.25 -4.87 0.55
CA ILE A 32 -7.29 -5.67 1.33
C ILE A 32 -7.99 -6.29 2.54
N THR A 33 -8.82 -5.53 3.27
CA THR A 33 -9.61 -6.08 4.38
C THR A 33 -10.51 -7.22 3.92
N GLN A 34 -11.22 -7.06 2.80
CA GLN A 34 -12.08 -8.11 2.24
C GLN A 34 -11.29 -9.35 1.84
N ALA A 35 -10.11 -9.18 1.23
CA ALA A 35 -9.25 -10.31 0.88
C ALA A 35 -8.78 -11.08 2.13
N LEU A 36 -8.37 -10.38 3.18
CA LEU A 36 -7.93 -10.99 4.44
C LEU A 36 -9.07 -11.70 5.18
N ASP A 37 -10.27 -11.12 5.15
CA ASP A 37 -11.47 -11.71 5.73
C ASP A 37 -11.83 -13.03 5.03
N VAL A 38 -11.83 -13.06 3.70
CA VAL A 38 -12.04 -14.30 2.92
C VAL A 38 -10.97 -15.37 3.22
N LEU A 39 -9.75 -14.94 3.52
CA LEU A 39 -8.65 -15.84 3.90
C LEU A 39 -8.69 -16.26 5.37
N GLY A 40 -9.66 -15.78 6.16
CA GLY A 40 -9.84 -16.15 7.56
C GLY A 40 -8.78 -15.56 8.50
N VAL A 41 -8.11 -14.48 8.10
CA VAL A 41 -7.09 -13.82 8.92
C VAL A 41 -7.76 -13.12 10.11
N PRO A 42 -7.32 -13.38 11.37
CA PRO A 42 -7.83 -12.67 12.54
C PRO A 42 -7.52 -11.17 12.48
N GLY A 43 -8.50 -10.32 12.77
CA GLY A 43 -8.33 -8.86 12.71
C GLY A 43 -7.98 -8.36 11.30
N PRO A 44 -8.83 -8.63 10.28
CA PRO A 44 -8.51 -8.33 8.88
C PRO A 44 -8.41 -6.82 8.60
N ALA A 45 -9.05 -5.97 9.42
CA ALA A 45 -8.94 -4.53 9.30
C ALA A 45 -7.56 -4.03 9.79
N GLU A 46 -7.14 -4.48 10.98
CA GLU A 46 -5.86 -4.12 11.56
C GLU A 46 -4.68 -4.61 10.71
N GLU A 47 -4.81 -5.80 10.13
CA GLU A 47 -3.79 -6.33 9.25
C GLU A 47 -3.78 -5.65 7.87
N ALA A 48 -4.93 -5.22 7.35
CA ALA A 48 -4.97 -4.41 6.14
C ALA A 48 -4.18 -3.10 6.30
N GLU A 49 -4.32 -2.41 7.45
CA GLU A 49 -3.54 -1.20 7.75
C GLU A 49 -2.02 -1.48 7.75
N ARG A 50 -1.59 -2.61 8.32
CA ARG A 50 -0.17 -3.02 8.32
C ARG A 50 0.35 -3.29 6.91
N ILE A 51 -0.38 -4.05 6.11
CA ILE A 51 -0.03 -4.33 4.71
C ILE A 51 0.05 -3.03 3.91
N ILE A 52 -0.92 -2.13 4.08
CA ILE A 52 -0.98 -0.84 3.37
C ILE A 52 0.23 0.04 3.73
N ALA A 53 0.63 0.09 4.99
CA ALA A 53 1.81 0.82 5.42
C ALA A 53 3.09 0.30 4.74
N ILE A 54 3.23 -1.03 4.63
CA ILE A 54 4.36 -1.67 3.93
C ILE A 54 4.32 -1.36 2.43
N LEU A 55 3.15 -1.47 1.80
CA LEU A 55 2.98 -1.11 0.38
C LEU A 55 3.35 0.36 0.14
N GLY A 56 2.93 1.28 1.02
CA GLY A 56 3.28 2.69 0.95
C GLY A 56 4.80 2.92 0.96
N GLY A 57 5.51 2.31 1.92
CA GLY A 57 6.97 2.38 1.97
C GLY A 57 7.66 1.80 0.73
N LEU A 58 7.23 0.61 0.29
CA LEU A 58 7.77 -0.03 -0.92
C LEU A 58 7.51 0.79 -2.19
N VAL A 59 6.36 1.44 -2.30
CA VAL A 59 6.04 2.32 -3.43
C VAL A 59 6.96 3.54 -3.43
N ILE A 60 7.16 4.20 -2.28
CA ILE A 60 8.08 5.35 -2.18
C ILE A 60 9.51 4.95 -2.55
N ASP A 61 10.03 3.84 -2.02
CA ASP A 61 11.38 3.36 -2.32
C ASP A 61 11.54 2.92 -3.79
N ALA A 62 10.47 2.44 -4.42
CA ALA A 62 10.50 2.01 -5.82
C ALA A 62 10.39 3.17 -6.83
N VAL A 63 9.65 4.24 -6.49
CA VAL A 63 9.42 5.39 -7.39
C VAL A 63 10.42 6.51 -7.17
N THR A 64 10.99 6.64 -5.97
CA THR A 64 12.03 7.61 -5.67
C THR A 64 13.40 6.97 -5.91
N PRO A 65 14.41 7.72 -6.39
CA PRO A 65 15.78 7.20 -6.54
C PRO A 65 16.51 7.09 -5.19
N HIS A 66 15.79 6.78 -4.10
CA HIS A 66 16.35 6.64 -2.75
C HIS A 66 16.68 5.17 -2.48
N GLY A 67 17.98 4.83 -2.44
CA GLY A 67 18.44 3.50 -2.03
C GLY A 67 18.24 2.35 -3.04
N SER A 68 17.72 2.63 -4.24
CA SER A 68 17.55 1.68 -5.36
C SER A 68 16.91 0.35 -4.94
N LEU A 69 15.61 0.36 -4.67
CA LEU A 69 14.85 -0.87 -4.40
C LEU A 69 14.66 -1.69 -5.70
N GLY A 70 15.44 -2.76 -5.84
CA GLY A 70 15.25 -3.72 -6.92
C GLY A 70 13.95 -4.56 -6.76
N VAL A 71 13.37 -4.97 -7.89
CA VAL A 71 12.13 -5.78 -7.96
C VAL A 71 12.19 -7.03 -7.08
N GLU A 72 13.34 -7.70 -7.04
CA GLU A 72 13.50 -8.93 -6.24
C GLU A 72 13.47 -8.64 -4.73
N ARG A 73 14.07 -7.54 -4.28
CA ARG A 73 14.00 -7.14 -2.87
C ARG A 73 12.56 -6.75 -2.51
N LEU A 74 11.86 -6.01 -3.36
CA LEU A 74 10.44 -5.68 -3.17
C LEU A 74 9.58 -6.93 -3.01
N ARG A 75 9.66 -7.87 -3.96
CA ARG A 75 8.89 -9.12 -3.94
C ARG A 75 9.18 -9.95 -2.71
N ARG A 76 10.46 -10.05 -2.33
CA ARG A 76 10.88 -10.77 -1.12
C ARG A 76 10.28 -10.13 0.14
N THR A 77 10.38 -8.81 0.29
CA THR A 77 9.82 -8.10 1.46
C THR A 77 8.31 -8.34 1.58
N LEU A 78 7.57 -8.16 0.48
CA LEU A 78 6.12 -8.35 0.48
C LEU A 78 5.75 -9.81 0.79
N ARG A 79 6.42 -10.80 0.16
CA ARG A 79 6.17 -12.23 0.44
C ARG A 79 6.47 -12.61 1.88
N THR A 80 7.54 -12.09 2.45
CA THR A 80 7.89 -12.34 3.86
C THR A 80 6.78 -11.85 4.78
N HIS A 81 6.26 -10.64 4.54
CA HIS A 81 5.16 -10.11 5.35
C HIS A 81 3.85 -10.89 5.15
N LEU A 82 3.46 -11.21 3.90
CA LEU A 82 2.26 -12.01 3.66
C LEU A 82 2.33 -13.40 4.32
N ARG A 83 3.52 -14.01 4.37
CA ARG A 83 3.71 -15.26 5.13
C ARG A 83 3.57 -15.10 6.63
N SER A 84 3.88 -13.94 7.22
CA SER A 84 3.63 -13.75 8.66
C SER A 84 2.14 -13.59 9.00
N VAL A 85 1.30 -13.34 7.98
CA VAL A 85 -0.12 -13.02 8.12
C VAL A 85 -1.01 -14.21 7.79
N LEU A 86 -0.65 -14.97 6.76
CA LEU A 86 -1.44 -16.06 6.21
C LEU A 86 -1.11 -17.45 6.81
N VAL A 87 -0.27 -17.47 7.86
CA VAL A 87 0.23 -18.70 8.52
C VAL A 87 -0.52 -18.95 9.81
#